data_AF-A0AAD8XSG8-F1
#
_entry.id   AF-A0AAD8XSG8-F1
#
_cell.length_a   1.000
_cell.length_b   1.000
_cell.length_c   1.000
_cell.angle_alpha   90.00
_cell.angle_beta   90.00
_cell.angle_gamma   90.00
#
_symmetry.space_group_name_H-M   'P 1'
#
loop_
_entity.id
_entity.type
_entity.pdbx_description
1 polymer ?
#
loop_
_entity_poly.entity_id
_entity_poly.type
_entity_poly.pdbx_seq_one_letter_code
_entity_poly.pdbx_strand_id
1 'polypeptide(L)'
;MIKSSIILAALVALLAPSGARPQGVPECTCSPKAFQFIVSLDLDPLCKNNDIEGNAGITEVSTGCFIEAGVPPDSPISEGIEEVGIKDDEGNPDYEVNITSSIFKEFNEDGDIITETKQYYGSTLENGNQINLFSVSTSLDPSVSLEDQIGKVPYSVEIRLFGYNEEGQLISNIIKWSYDMSCGSDPIQTGDTIGRITIGDLIGPWPQFCPKAPSPSPSYSMSYGKASKTTTKTNKAYNSKMGNRESAD
;
A
#
# COMPACT_ATOMS: atom_id res chain seq x y z
N MET A 1 36.92 27.27 70.79
CA MET A 1 35.97 28.24 70.21
C MET A 1 35.58 27.75 68.83
N ILE A 2 34.33 27.32 68.69
CA ILE A 2 33.74 26.80 67.45
C ILE A 2 33.07 27.98 66.75
N LYS A 3 33.43 28.28 65.50
CA LYS A 3 32.52 28.93 64.55
C LYS A 3 32.77 28.40 63.14
N SER A 4 31.98 27.38 62.80
CA SER A 4 31.65 26.98 61.44
C SER A 4 31.10 28.16 60.64
N SER A 5 31.43 28.22 59.36
CA SER A 5 30.59 28.88 58.36
C SER A 5 30.73 28.10 57.05
N ILE A 6 29.76 27.23 56.82
CA ILE A 6 29.53 26.52 55.56
C ILE A 6 28.81 27.52 54.65
N ILE A 7 29.45 27.90 53.55
CA ILE A 7 28.80 28.69 52.49
C ILE A 7 28.10 27.68 51.58
N LEU A 8 26.77 27.59 51.71
CA LEU A 8 25.91 26.90 50.77
C LEU A 8 25.83 27.76 49.50
N ALA A 9 26.58 27.40 48.46
CA ALA A 9 26.38 27.95 47.12
C ALA A 9 25.10 27.31 46.54
N ALA A 10 24.01 28.07 46.56
CA ALA A 10 22.77 27.71 45.88
C ALA A 10 23.00 27.80 44.37
N LEU A 11 23.21 26.65 43.74
CA LEU A 11 23.20 26.50 42.29
C LEU A 11 21.73 26.52 41.83
N VAL A 12 21.19 27.71 41.59
CA VAL A 12 19.91 27.86 40.90
C VAL A 12 20.18 27.60 39.42
N ALA A 13 20.05 26.34 39.01
CA ALA A 13 19.99 25.96 37.62
C ALA A 13 18.72 26.60 37.02
N LEU A 14 18.93 27.61 36.16
CA LEU A 14 17.94 28.09 35.22
C LEU A 14 17.58 26.94 34.29
N LEU A 15 16.57 26.16 34.67
CA LEU A 15 15.82 25.34 33.73
C LEU A 15 15.00 26.30 32.89
N ALA A 16 15.60 26.83 31.83
CA ALA A 16 14.81 27.26 30.69
C ALA A 16 14.02 26.01 30.25
N PRO A 17 12.67 26.07 30.12
CA PRO A 17 11.96 25.02 29.43
C PRO A 17 12.51 25.02 28.01
N SER A 18 13.40 24.08 27.71
CA SER A 18 13.65 23.63 26.35
C SER A 18 12.26 23.43 25.75
N GLY A 19 11.91 24.21 24.75
CA GLY A 19 10.60 24.12 24.10
C GLY A 19 10.36 22.67 23.72
N ALA A 20 9.54 21.99 24.51
CA ALA A 20 9.00 20.72 24.14
C ALA A 20 8.08 21.04 22.97
N ARG A 21 8.55 20.79 21.74
CA ARG A 21 7.64 20.58 20.62
C ARG A 21 6.66 19.50 21.11
N PRO A 22 5.34 19.70 20.99
CA PRO A 22 4.41 18.60 21.25
C PRO A 22 4.87 17.41 20.42
N GLN A 23 5.08 16.28 21.08
CA GLN A 23 5.36 15.02 20.40
C GLN A 23 4.11 14.68 19.56
N GLY A 24 4.27 14.36 18.28
CA GLY A 24 3.19 13.81 17.46
C GLY A 24 2.58 14.72 16.38
N VAL A 25 3.31 15.70 15.85
CA VAL A 25 2.93 16.31 14.56
C VAL A 25 4.07 16.04 13.57
N PRO A 26 3.86 15.23 12.51
CA PRO A 26 4.87 15.05 11.48
C PRO A 26 5.17 16.41 10.85
N GLU A 27 6.45 16.77 10.86
CA GLU A 27 6.91 18.10 10.39
C GLU A 27 6.81 18.23 8.87
N CYS A 28 6.54 17.14 8.18
CA CYS A 28 6.63 17.00 6.73
C CYS A 28 6.00 15.68 6.27
N THR A 29 5.75 15.52 4.97
CA THR A 29 5.35 14.24 4.36
C THR A 29 5.93 14.12 2.96
N CYS A 30 6.59 12.98 2.70
CA CYS A 30 7.20 12.66 1.41
C CYS A 30 6.43 11.58 0.64
N SER A 31 5.19 11.29 1.04
CA SER A 31 4.35 10.34 0.30
C SER A 31 4.09 10.85 -1.12
N PRO A 32 4.33 10.03 -2.16
CA PRO A 32 3.95 10.36 -3.52
C PRO A 32 2.47 10.72 -3.62
N LYS A 33 2.16 11.66 -4.51
CA LYS A 33 0.78 12.02 -4.86
C LYS A 33 0.12 10.93 -5.70
N ALA A 34 0.87 10.18 -6.49
CA ALA A 34 0.30 9.10 -7.27
C ALA A 34 1.32 8.02 -7.57
N PHE A 35 0.84 6.80 -7.72
CA PHE A 35 1.63 5.61 -7.97
C PHE A 35 1.18 4.95 -9.27
N GLN A 36 2.15 4.58 -10.11
CA GLN A 36 1.97 3.60 -11.16
C GLN A 36 2.70 2.31 -10.75
N PHE A 37 1.93 1.27 -10.48
CA PHE A 37 2.44 -0.06 -10.24
C PHE A 37 2.40 -0.86 -11.53
N ILE A 38 3.52 -1.48 -11.89
CA ILE A 38 3.61 -2.47 -12.97
C ILE A 38 3.47 -3.84 -12.32
N VAL A 39 2.51 -4.63 -12.81
CA VAL A 39 2.34 -6.02 -12.38
C VAL A 39 3.52 -6.84 -12.90
N SER A 40 4.20 -7.54 -11.99
CA SER A 40 5.38 -8.35 -12.28
C SER A 40 5.13 -9.79 -11.81
N LEU A 41 4.42 -10.57 -12.63
CA LEU A 41 4.01 -11.95 -12.30
C LEU A 41 5.19 -12.93 -12.35
N ASP A 42 6.29 -12.57 -13.00
CA ASP A 42 7.52 -13.37 -13.08
C ASP A 42 8.35 -13.33 -11.78
N LEU A 43 7.98 -12.49 -10.81
CA LEU A 43 8.66 -12.38 -9.51
C LEU A 43 8.27 -13.53 -8.58
N ASP A 44 9.06 -13.73 -7.51
CA ASP A 44 8.94 -14.85 -6.57
C ASP A 44 7.47 -15.01 -6.11
N PRO A 45 6.86 -16.19 -6.31
CA PRO A 45 5.47 -16.42 -5.96
C PRO A 45 5.18 -16.34 -4.46
N LEU A 46 6.22 -16.37 -3.63
CA LEU A 46 6.18 -16.26 -2.17
C LEU A 46 6.34 -14.81 -1.70
N CYS A 47 6.22 -13.81 -2.58
CA CYS A 47 6.24 -12.40 -2.22
C CYS A 47 7.54 -11.94 -1.53
N LYS A 48 8.67 -12.64 -1.72
CA LYS A 48 9.92 -12.39 -1.00
C LYS A 48 10.71 -11.16 -1.48
N ASN A 49 10.41 -10.67 -2.67
CA ASN A 49 11.10 -9.50 -3.23
C ASN A 49 10.67 -8.24 -2.49
N ASN A 50 11.63 -7.45 -2.04
CA ASN A 50 11.38 -6.23 -1.30
C ASN A 50 12.57 -5.27 -1.39
N ASP A 51 12.65 -4.53 -2.49
CA ASP A 51 13.74 -3.58 -2.75
C ASP A 51 13.57 -2.25 -2.02
N ILE A 52 12.37 -1.96 -1.50
CA ILE A 52 12.16 -0.77 -0.68
C ILE A 52 12.60 -0.96 0.77
N GLU A 53 12.89 -2.20 1.18
CA GLU A 53 13.44 -2.48 2.50
C GLU A 53 14.84 -1.85 2.61
N GLY A 54 14.96 -0.88 3.51
CA GLY A 54 16.19 -0.12 3.70
C GLY A 54 16.31 1.14 2.85
N ASN A 55 15.30 1.48 2.03
CA ASN A 55 15.20 2.82 1.45
C ASN A 55 15.14 3.86 2.58
N ALA A 56 15.94 4.92 2.45
CA ALA A 56 15.87 6.03 3.38
C ALA A 56 14.47 6.65 3.31
N GLY A 57 13.82 6.87 4.46
CA GLY A 57 12.44 7.37 4.49
C GLY A 57 11.39 6.29 4.71
N ILE A 58 11.79 5.00 4.74
CA ILE A 58 10.93 3.84 5.03
C ILE A 58 11.33 3.24 6.39
N THR A 59 10.34 2.98 7.26
CA THR A 59 10.56 2.39 8.60
C THR A 59 10.25 0.91 8.65
N GLU A 60 9.16 0.51 8.00
CA GLU A 60 8.67 -0.85 8.01
C GLU A 60 8.18 -1.20 6.62
N VAL A 61 8.41 -2.46 6.23
CA VAL A 61 7.85 -3.04 5.02
C VAL A 61 7.43 -4.45 5.34
N SER A 62 6.26 -4.84 4.87
CA SER A 62 5.80 -6.22 4.95
C SER A 62 5.15 -6.63 3.65
N THR A 63 5.44 -7.87 3.25
CA THR A 63 4.82 -8.52 2.12
C THR A 63 4.26 -9.85 2.56
N GLY A 64 3.15 -10.27 1.95
CA GLY A 64 2.54 -11.56 2.22
C GLY A 64 1.73 -12.04 1.03
N CYS A 65 1.70 -13.36 0.88
CA CYS A 65 0.96 -14.09 -0.14
C CYS A 65 0.07 -15.11 0.59
N PHE A 66 -1.24 -15.06 0.40
CA PHE A 66 -2.22 -15.85 1.16
C PHE A 66 -3.21 -16.55 0.23
N ILE A 67 -3.60 -17.78 0.58
CA ILE A 67 -4.83 -18.39 0.04
C ILE A 67 -5.97 -17.96 0.95
N GLU A 68 -6.94 -17.27 0.35
CA GLU A 68 -8.14 -16.82 1.02
C GLU A 68 -9.18 -17.95 1.00
N ALA A 69 -9.43 -18.56 2.15
CA ALA A 69 -10.35 -19.69 2.25
C ALA A 69 -11.81 -19.22 2.18
N GLY A 70 -12.66 -19.99 1.49
CA GLY A 70 -14.12 -19.84 1.57
C GLY A 70 -14.72 -18.67 0.79
N VAL A 71 -13.98 -18.02 -0.11
CA VAL A 71 -14.50 -16.95 -0.99
C VAL A 71 -14.77 -17.50 -2.39
N PRO A 72 -16.04 -17.63 -2.82
CA PRO A 72 -16.37 -17.99 -4.19
C PRO A 72 -15.82 -16.98 -5.21
N PRO A 73 -15.50 -17.42 -6.44
CA PRO A 73 -14.93 -16.55 -7.48
C PRO A 73 -15.83 -15.36 -7.89
N ASP A 74 -17.13 -15.47 -7.64
CA ASP A 74 -18.11 -14.43 -7.99
C ASP A 74 -18.51 -13.53 -6.81
N SER A 75 -17.91 -13.72 -5.63
CA SER A 75 -18.25 -12.93 -4.45
C SER A 75 -17.55 -11.57 -4.47
N PRO A 76 -18.26 -10.46 -4.19
CA PRO A 76 -17.62 -9.18 -3.97
C PRO A 76 -16.66 -9.28 -2.78
N ILE A 77 -15.40 -8.97 -3.01
CA ILE A 77 -14.35 -8.95 -1.99
C ILE A 77 -14.71 -7.87 -0.97
N SER A 78 -15.15 -8.28 0.23
CA SER A 78 -15.42 -7.39 1.37
C SER A 78 -14.31 -7.51 2.42
N GLU A 79 -14.14 -6.49 3.26
CA GLU A 79 -13.30 -6.62 4.45
C GLU A 79 -13.84 -7.75 5.35
N GLY A 80 -12.95 -8.57 5.92
CA GLY A 80 -13.30 -9.67 6.82
C GLY A 80 -13.08 -11.09 6.25
N ILE A 81 -12.28 -11.25 5.20
CA ILE A 81 -11.84 -12.58 4.77
C ILE A 81 -10.85 -13.12 5.82
N GLU A 82 -11.08 -14.34 6.30
CA GLU A 82 -10.14 -15.02 7.20
C GLU A 82 -8.89 -15.43 6.40
N GLU A 83 -7.78 -14.74 6.67
CA GLU A 83 -6.48 -15.05 6.10
C GLU A 83 -6.02 -16.42 6.61
N VAL A 84 -5.95 -17.42 5.72
CA VAL A 84 -5.31 -18.69 6.03
C VAL A 84 -3.86 -18.60 5.55
N GLY A 85 -2.97 -18.32 6.50
CA GLY A 85 -1.52 -18.31 6.24
C GLY A 85 -1.09 -19.64 5.61
N ILE A 86 -0.51 -19.58 4.42
CA ILE A 86 0.06 -20.76 3.77
C ILE A 86 1.29 -21.13 4.57
N LYS A 87 1.22 -22.26 5.28
CA LYS A 87 2.43 -22.91 5.79
C LYS A 87 3.15 -23.49 4.60
N ASP A 88 4.40 -23.10 4.50
CA ASP A 88 5.49 -23.56 3.65
C ASP A 88 5.69 -25.09 3.70
N ASP A 89 4.69 -25.86 3.30
CA ASP A 89 4.83 -27.29 3.00
C ASP A 89 5.49 -27.42 1.63
N GLU A 90 6.83 -27.47 1.62
CA GLU A 90 7.83 -28.16 0.76
C GLU A 90 7.55 -28.50 -0.73
N GLY A 91 6.46 -28.07 -1.34
CA GLY A 91 6.15 -28.25 -2.75
C GLY A 91 5.57 -26.96 -3.28
N ASN A 92 6.44 -26.07 -3.77
CA ASN A 92 6.11 -24.79 -4.37
C ASN A 92 4.98 -24.98 -5.41
N PRO A 93 3.71 -24.68 -5.07
CA PRO A 93 2.65 -24.76 -6.06
C PRO A 93 2.94 -23.70 -7.11
N ASP A 94 2.67 -24.04 -8.36
CA ASP A 94 2.72 -23.08 -9.45
C ASP A 94 1.58 -22.08 -9.23
N TYR A 95 1.87 -21.00 -8.51
CA TYR A 95 0.92 -19.93 -8.24
C TYR A 95 0.87 -18.98 -9.44
N GLU A 96 0.40 -19.48 -10.58
CA GLU A 96 -0.05 -18.61 -11.65
C GLU A 96 -1.32 -17.91 -11.15
N VAL A 97 -1.17 -16.65 -10.74
CA VAL A 97 -2.27 -15.86 -10.17
C VAL A 97 -2.80 -14.92 -11.23
N ASN A 98 -4.08 -15.11 -11.56
CA ASN A 98 -4.82 -14.22 -12.41
C ASN A 98 -5.33 -13.03 -11.59
N ILE A 99 -4.57 -11.92 -11.51
CA ILE A 99 -4.98 -10.73 -10.75
C ILE A 99 -6.23 -10.10 -11.38
N THR A 100 -7.31 -9.99 -10.61
CA THR A 100 -8.62 -9.48 -11.06
C THR A 100 -9.08 -8.24 -10.31
N SER A 101 -8.49 -7.92 -9.16
CA SER A 101 -8.79 -6.69 -8.43
C SER A 101 -7.67 -6.25 -7.49
N SER A 102 -7.77 -5.02 -7.00
CA SER A 102 -6.88 -4.46 -5.99
C SER A 102 -7.63 -3.60 -4.97
N ILE A 103 -7.04 -3.49 -3.78
CA ILE A 103 -7.43 -2.54 -2.74
C ILE A 103 -6.18 -1.76 -2.36
N PHE A 104 -6.27 -0.43 -2.36
CA PHE A 104 -5.23 0.48 -1.93
C PHE A 104 -5.72 1.25 -0.72
N LYS A 105 -5.03 1.11 0.41
CA LYS A 105 -5.35 1.79 1.68
C LYS A 105 -4.20 2.67 2.08
N GLU A 106 -4.52 3.81 2.67
CA GLU A 106 -3.55 4.64 3.36
C GLU A 106 -4.02 4.87 4.78
N PHE A 107 -3.07 4.92 5.70
CA PHE A 107 -3.34 5.00 7.14
C PHE A 107 -2.64 6.21 7.75
N ASN A 108 -3.23 6.78 8.79
CA ASN A 108 -2.58 7.80 9.63
C ASN A 108 -1.57 7.14 10.60
N GLU A 109 -0.96 7.95 11.47
CA GLU A 109 0.00 7.50 12.49
C GLU A 109 -0.59 6.52 13.50
N ASP A 110 -1.89 6.67 13.82
CA ASP A 110 -2.61 5.77 14.74
C ASP A 110 -2.96 4.42 14.11
N GLY A 111 -2.75 4.26 12.79
CA GLY A 111 -3.14 3.08 12.03
C GLY A 111 -4.59 3.06 11.57
N ASP A 112 -5.32 4.17 11.69
CA ASP A 112 -6.66 4.33 11.13
C ASP A 112 -6.60 4.57 9.63
N ILE A 113 -7.54 3.97 8.89
CA ILE A 113 -7.68 4.17 7.44
C ILE A 113 -8.14 5.60 7.16
N ILE A 114 -7.35 6.35 6.39
CA ILE A 114 -7.70 7.70 5.92
C ILE A 114 -8.25 7.70 4.49
N THR A 115 -7.90 6.70 3.69
CA THR A 115 -8.52 6.46 2.37
C THR A 115 -8.44 4.99 2.00
N GLU A 116 -9.42 4.55 1.22
CA GLU A 116 -9.49 3.23 0.62
C GLU A 116 -9.96 3.37 -0.83
N THR A 117 -9.20 2.80 -1.76
CA THR A 117 -9.56 2.73 -3.19
C THR A 117 -9.63 1.27 -3.61
N LYS A 118 -10.79 0.83 -4.10
CA LYS A 118 -10.98 -0.50 -4.67
C LYS A 118 -11.05 -0.41 -6.18
N GLN A 119 -10.34 -1.30 -6.86
CA GLN A 119 -10.37 -1.38 -8.31
C GLN A 119 -10.63 -2.82 -8.76
N TYR A 120 -11.67 -2.99 -9.57
CA TYR A 120 -12.01 -4.26 -10.23
C TYR A 120 -11.62 -4.16 -11.70
N TYR A 121 -10.86 -5.14 -12.17
CA TYR A 121 -10.44 -5.21 -13.56
C TYR A 121 -11.46 -6.03 -14.35
N GLY A 122 -11.86 -5.53 -15.53
CA GLY A 122 -12.82 -6.23 -16.40
C GLY A 122 -12.24 -7.48 -17.09
N SER A 123 -10.94 -7.71 -16.90
CA SER A 123 -10.15 -8.86 -17.34
C SER A 123 -9.03 -9.08 -16.33
N THR A 124 -8.43 -10.26 -16.34
CA THR A 124 -7.17 -10.53 -15.63
C THR A 124 -6.07 -9.56 -16.08
N LEU A 125 -5.24 -9.11 -15.15
CA LEU A 125 -4.02 -8.38 -15.45
C LEU A 125 -2.91 -9.33 -15.87
N GLU A 126 -2.26 -9.01 -16.98
CA GLU A 126 -1.08 -9.71 -17.47
C GLU A 126 0.21 -9.08 -16.92
N ASN A 127 1.32 -9.81 -17.00
CA ASN A 127 2.64 -9.27 -16.70
C ASN A 127 2.92 -7.99 -17.51
N GLY A 128 3.42 -6.95 -16.84
CA GLY A 128 3.63 -5.62 -17.42
C GLY A 128 2.40 -4.70 -17.43
N ASN A 129 1.21 -5.17 -17.01
CA ASN A 129 0.03 -4.31 -16.90
C ASN A 129 0.22 -3.24 -15.81
N GLN A 130 -0.42 -2.09 -16.00
CA GLN A 130 -0.29 -0.94 -15.11
C GLN A 130 -1.53 -0.74 -14.23
N ILE A 131 -1.29 -0.53 -12.94
CA ILE A 131 -2.28 -0.11 -11.95
C ILE A 131 -1.92 1.33 -11.54
N ASN A 132 -2.81 2.28 -11.79
CA ASN A 132 -2.57 3.69 -11.47
C ASN A 132 -3.48 4.11 -10.32
N LEU A 133 -2.89 4.55 -9.21
CA LEU A 133 -3.58 4.90 -7.97
C LEU A 133 -3.17 6.29 -7.50
N PHE A 134 -4.12 7.05 -6.96
CA PHE A 134 -3.88 8.37 -6.40
C PHE A 134 -3.84 8.27 -4.87
N SER A 135 -2.84 8.92 -4.27
CA SER A 135 -2.76 9.09 -2.82
C SER A 135 -3.67 10.21 -2.35
N VAL A 136 -4.14 10.13 -1.11
CA VAL A 136 -4.75 11.22 -0.37
C VAL A 136 -3.85 12.45 -0.30
N SER A 137 -2.53 12.29 -0.45
CA SER A 137 -1.54 13.37 -0.54
C SER A 137 -1.82 14.33 -1.71
N THR A 138 -2.54 13.90 -2.75
CA THR A 138 -3.04 14.78 -3.83
C THR A 138 -3.97 15.88 -3.33
N SER A 139 -4.67 15.64 -2.22
CA SER A 139 -5.70 16.51 -1.65
C SER A 139 -5.17 17.48 -0.60
N LEU A 140 -3.85 17.45 -0.34
CA LEU A 140 -3.18 18.42 0.51
C LEU A 140 -3.12 19.78 -0.19
N ASP A 141 -3.43 20.84 0.55
CA ASP A 141 -3.33 22.22 0.09
C ASP A 141 -1.97 22.79 0.49
N PRO A 142 -1.04 23.06 -0.45
CA PRO A 142 0.29 23.58 -0.16
C PRO A 142 0.29 25.03 0.37
N SER A 143 -0.85 25.72 0.38
CA SER A 143 -1.00 27.05 0.96
C SER A 143 -1.41 27.03 2.43
N VAL A 144 -1.76 25.86 2.96
CA VAL A 144 -2.15 25.64 4.37
C VAL A 144 -1.08 24.80 5.06
N SER A 145 -0.93 24.93 6.38
CA SER A 145 0.05 24.14 7.14
C SER A 145 -0.27 22.64 7.07
N LEU A 146 0.75 21.79 7.28
CA LEU A 146 0.55 20.34 7.34
C LEU A 146 -0.19 19.93 8.62
N GLU A 147 0.04 20.65 9.72
CA GLU A 147 -0.62 20.46 11.01
C GLU A 147 -2.14 20.59 10.90
N ASP A 148 -2.62 21.60 10.16
CA ASP A 148 -4.05 21.83 9.92
C ASP A 148 -4.69 20.77 9.01
N GLN A 149 -3.89 19.87 8.42
CA GLN A 149 -4.30 18.88 7.44
C GLN A 149 -3.84 17.47 7.82
N ILE A 150 -3.49 17.25 9.09
CA ILE A 150 -2.84 16.01 9.54
C ILE A 150 -3.67 14.75 9.24
N GLY A 151 -5.00 14.86 9.26
CA GLY A 151 -5.92 13.77 8.91
C GLY A 151 -5.85 13.31 7.44
N LYS A 152 -5.05 13.97 6.60
CA LYS A 152 -4.78 13.61 5.20
C LYS A 152 -3.33 13.18 4.97
N VAL A 153 -2.53 13.06 6.03
CA VAL A 153 -1.12 12.70 5.91
C VAL A 153 -0.98 11.19 6.04
N PRO A 154 -0.62 10.48 4.97
CA PRO A 154 -0.39 9.05 5.05
C PRO A 154 0.92 8.76 5.79
N TYR A 155 0.83 7.96 6.83
CA TYR A 155 1.96 7.40 7.57
C TYR A 155 2.35 6.03 7.03
N SER A 156 1.37 5.23 6.60
CA SER A 156 1.61 3.97 5.92
C SER A 156 0.64 3.74 4.77
N VAL A 157 1.01 2.83 3.88
CA VAL A 157 0.27 2.46 2.68
C VAL A 157 0.20 0.95 2.60
N GLU A 158 -0.96 0.41 2.22
CA GLU A 158 -1.15 -0.99 1.87
C GLU A 158 -1.73 -1.09 0.46
N ILE A 159 -1.14 -1.93 -0.39
CA ILE A 159 -1.79 -2.43 -1.60
C ILE A 159 -2.00 -3.93 -1.44
N ARG A 160 -3.25 -4.35 -1.60
CA ARG A 160 -3.65 -5.74 -1.64
C ARG A 160 -4.12 -6.08 -3.05
N LEU A 161 -3.47 -7.04 -3.69
CA LEU A 161 -3.84 -7.57 -5.00
C LEU A 161 -4.58 -8.88 -4.81
N PHE A 162 -5.63 -9.10 -5.58
CA PHE A 162 -6.44 -10.32 -5.51
C PHE A 162 -6.51 -10.98 -6.88
N GLY A 163 -6.43 -12.30 -6.90
CA GLY A 163 -6.57 -13.09 -8.11
C GLY A 163 -6.94 -14.53 -7.81
N TYR A 164 -7.08 -15.33 -8.86
CA TYR A 164 -7.39 -16.76 -8.72
C TYR A 164 -6.27 -17.61 -9.33
N ASN A 165 -5.92 -18.70 -8.65
CA ASN A 165 -5.04 -19.73 -9.22
C ASN A 165 -5.83 -20.68 -10.15
N GLU A 166 -5.14 -21.64 -10.76
CA GLU A 166 -5.76 -22.63 -11.65
C GLU A 166 -6.83 -23.51 -10.97
N GLU A 167 -6.73 -23.68 -9.65
CA GLU A 167 -7.70 -24.42 -8.84
C GLU A 167 -8.96 -23.59 -8.49
N GLY A 168 -9.00 -22.32 -8.92
CA GLY A 168 -10.09 -21.39 -8.61
C GLY A 168 -10.08 -20.88 -7.17
N GLN A 169 -8.97 -21.03 -6.45
CA GLN A 169 -8.79 -20.49 -5.10
C GLN A 169 -8.43 -19.01 -5.19
N LEU A 170 -9.03 -18.19 -4.33
CA LEU A 170 -8.69 -16.78 -4.21
C LEU A 170 -7.31 -16.67 -3.55
N ILE A 171 -6.39 -15.99 -4.23
CA ILE A 171 -5.07 -15.65 -3.74
C ILE A 171 -5.04 -14.14 -3.50
N SER A 172 -4.52 -13.73 -2.35
CA SER A 172 -4.23 -12.33 -2.07
C SER A 172 -2.73 -12.10 -1.89
N ASN A 173 -2.24 -10.98 -2.41
CA ASN A 173 -0.91 -10.48 -2.11
C ASN A 173 -1.07 -9.14 -1.39
N ILE A 174 -0.60 -9.08 -0.15
CA ILE A 174 -0.54 -7.87 0.66
C ILE A 174 0.88 -7.29 0.57
N ILE A 175 0.96 -6.00 0.31
CA ILE A 175 2.20 -5.23 0.36
C ILE A 175 1.91 -3.99 1.20
N LYS A 176 2.65 -3.79 2.29
CA LYS A 176 2.51 -2.65 3.18
C LYS A 176 3.86 -2.02 3.47
N TRP A 177 3.90 -0.69 3.53
CA TRP A 177 5.09 0.04 4.00
C TRP A 177 4.70 1.27 4.81
N SER A 178 5.62 1.70 5.67
CA SER A 178 5.47 2.86 6.53
C SER A 178 6.59 3.87 6.26
N TYR A 179 6.25 5.16 6.29
CA TYR A 179 7.22 6.25 6.17
C TYR A 179 7.86 6.56 7.52
N ASP A 180 9.10 7.06 7.51
CA ASP A 180 9.80 7.51 8.72
C ASP A 180 9.44 8.94 9.15
N MET A 181 8.70 9.65 8.30
CA MET A 181 8.30 11.05 8.45
C MET A 181 9.47 12.03 8.70
N SER A 182 10.71 11.63 8.40
CA SER A 182 11.91 12.45 8.59
C SER A 182 12.18 13.40 7.42
N CYS A 183 11.59 13.08 6.26
CA CYS A 183 11.70 13.81 5.01
C CYS A 183 13.13 14.13 4.59
N GLY A 184 14.04 13.22 4.94
CA GLY A 184 15.46 13.28 4.57
C GLY A 184 15.73 12.86 3.13
N SER A 185 14.78 12.20 2.47
CA SER A 185 15.00 11.41 1.26
C SER A 185 13.71 11.20 0.46
N ASP A 186 13.85 10.60 -0.72
CA ASP A 186 12.76 10.08 -1.53
C ASP A 186 12.55 8.59 -1.19
N PRO A 187 11.47 8.22 -0.46
CA PRO A 187 11.33 6.90 0.12
C PRO A 187 10.99 5.80 -0.89
N ILE A 188 10.34 6.15 -2.00
CA ILE A 188 9.90 5.22 -3.04
C ILE A 188 10.38 5.77 -4.38
N GLN A 189 11.01 4.92 -5.20
CA GLN A 189 11.65 5.31 -6.46
C GLN A 189 11.13 4.45 -7.62
N THR A 190 11.16 5.01 -8.83
CA THR A 190 10.91 4.23 -10.04
C THR A 190 11.94 3.10 -10.16
N GLY A 191 11.43 1.89 -10.40
CA GLY A 191 12.22 0.67 -10.51
C GLY A 191 12.20 -0.20 -9.25
N ASP A 192 11.81 0.35 -8.09
CA ASP A 192 11.70 -0.42 -6.85
C ASP A 192 10.72 -1.58 -7.04
N THR A 193 11.08 -2.78 -6.56
CA THR A 193 10.19 -3.95 -6.60
C THR A 193 9.74 -4.36 -5.19
N ILE A 194 8.47 -4.75 -5.06
CA ILE A 194 7.89 -5.18 -3.78
C ILE A 194 6.84 -6.25 -4.07
N GLY A 195 7.03 -7.45 -3.54
CA GLY A 195 6.19 -8.60 -3.87
C GLY A 195 6.13 -8.83 -5.38
N ARG A 196 4.93 -8.73 -5.96
CA ARG A 196 4.66 -8.92 -7.39
C ARG A 196 4.42 -7.62 -8.16
N ILE A 197 4.91 -6.49 -7.65
CA ILE A 197 4.83 -5.21 -8.34
C ILE A 197 6.19 -4.54 -8.46
N THR A 198 6.33 -3.75 -9.50
CA THR A 198 7.42 -2.81 -9.71
C THR A 198 6.85 -1.40 -9.75
N ILE A 199 7.51 -0.43 -9.12
CA ILE A 199 7.16 0.98 -9.24
C ILE A 199 7.55 1.44 -10.65
N GLY A 200 6.56 1.65 -11.52
CA GLY A 200 6.78 2.12 -12.88
C GLY A 200 7.05 3.61 -12.93
N ASP A 201 6.18 4.40 -12.32
CA ASP A 201 6.26 5.85 -12.27
C ASP A 201 5.58 6.40 -11.01
N LEU A 202 5.92 7.63 -10.65
CA LEU A 202 5.39 8.32 -9.48
C LEU A 202 5.14 9.79 -9.79
N ILE A 203 4.05 10.33 -9.25
CA ILE A 203 3.97 11.78 -9.06
C ILE A 203 4.49 12.05 -7.65
N GLY A 204 5.71 12.60 -7.55
CA GLY A 204 6.37 12.87 -6.27
C GLY A 204 5.57 13.79 -5.32
N PRO A 205 6.00 13.93 -4.06
CA PRO A 205 5.29 14.70 -3.04
C PRO A 205 5.13 16.18 -3.38
N TRP A 206 4.39 16.93 -2.55
CA TRP A 206 4.40 18.39 -2.62
C TRP A 206 5.75 18.91 -2.11
N PRO A 207 6.50 19.71 -2.90
CA PRO A 207 7.79 20.25 -2.45
C PRO A 207 7.71 21.06 -1.16
N GLN A 208 6.56 21.69 -0.89
CA GLN A 208 6.27 22.43 0.33
C GLN A 208 6.25 21.55 1.58
N PHE A 209 5.86 20.28 1.43
CA PHE A 209 5.76 19.31 2.52
C PHE A 209 6.88 18.28 2.51
N CYS A 210 7.67 18.19 1.43
CA CYS A 210 8.88 17.39 1.35
C CYS A 210 10.04 18.18 0.73
N PRO A 211 10.67 19.10 1.47
CA PRO A 211 11.64 20.05 0.90
C PRO A 211 12.94 19.41 0.40
N LYS A 212 13.27 18.21 0.90
CA LYS A 212 14.48 17.46 0.48
C LYS A 212 14.19 16.40 -0.57
N ALA A 213 12.93 16.23 -1.01
CA ALA A 213 12.66 15.39 -2.18
C ALA A 213 13.44 15.95 -3.38
N PRO A 214 14.01 15.07 -4.23
CA PRO A 214 14.55 15.49 -5.50
C PRO A 214 13.49 16.27 -6.29
N SER A 215 13.93 17.30 -7.02
CA SER A 215 13.03 18.11 -7.87
C SER A 215 12.25 17.16 -8.77
N PRO A 216 10.92 17.30 -8.89
CA PRO A 216 10.10 16.32 -9.60
C PRO A 216 10.63 16.15 -11.03
N SER A 217 10.91 14.90 -11.40
CA SER A 217 11.07 14.48 -12.79
C SER A 217 9.88 15.01 -13.60
N PRO A 218 10.08 15.47 -14.85
CA PRO A 218 9.00 16.08 -15.63
C PRO A 218 7.78 15.15 -15.65
N SER A 219 6.67 15.68 -15.15
CA SER A 219 5.40 14.98 -15.03
C SER A 219 4.99 14.40 -16.38
N TYR A 220 5.02 13.08 -16.52
CA TYR A 220 4.23 12.44 -17.57
C TYR A 220 2.78 12.37 -17.09
N SER A 221 1.85 12.57 -18.03
CA SER A 221 0.44 12.50 -17.72
C SER A 221 0.10 11.06 -17.33
N MET A 222 -0.08 10.81 -16.04
CA MET A 222 -0.86 9.68 -15.56
C MET A 222 -2.25 9.77 -16.20
N SER A 223 -2.42 9.06 -17.30
CA SER A 223 -3.71 8.95 -17.98
C SER A 223 -4.59 8.09 -17.09
N TYR A 224 -5.70 8.63 -16.60
CA TYR A 224 -6.76 7.82 -16.01
C TYR A 224 -7.07 6.66 -16.97
N GLY A 225 -6.72 5.43 -16.56
CA GLY A 225 -7.23 4.25 -17.22
C GLY A 225 -8.74 4.34 -17.12
N LYS A 226 -9.42 4.69 -18.23
CA LYS A 226 -10.86 4.64 -18.30
C LYS A 226 -11.25 3.22 -17.90
N ALA A 227 -12.02 3.07 -16.83
CA ALA A 227 -12.72 1.83 -16.54
C ALA A 227 -13.40 1.37 -17.84
N SER A 228 -12.93 0.26 -18.39
CA SER A 228 -13.51 -0.28 -19.62
C SER A 228 -14.93 -0.71 -19.29
N LYS A 229 -15.92 0.06 -19.75
CA LYS A 229 -17.32 -0.38 -19.75
C LYS A 229 -17.42 -1.51 -20.78
N THR A 230 -17.14 -2.74 -20.37
CA THR A 230 -17.43 -3.92 -21.18
C THR A 230 -18.94 -4.01 -21.29
N THR A 231 -19.45 -3.72 -22.49
CA THR A 231 -20.85 -3.95 -22.82
C THR A 231 -21.04 -5.47 -22.88
N THR A 232 -21.75 -6.02 -21.91
CA THR A 232 -22.11 -7.44 -21.86
C THR A 232 -22.86 -7.83 -23.13
N LYS A 233 -22.19 -8.51 -24.07
CA LYS A 233 -22.88 -9.38 -25.02
C LYS A 233 -23.21 -10.67 -24.30
N THR A 234 -24.48 -10.82 -23.97
CA THR A 234 -25.05 -12.04 -23.38
C THR A 234 -24.89 -13.20 -24.36
N ASN A 235 -23.86 -14.03 -24.19
CA ASN A 235 -23.77 -15.30 -24.90
C ASN A 235 -24.65 -16.32 -24.17
N LYS A 236 -25.92 -16.33 -24.57
CA LYS A 236 -26.93 -17.32 -24.17
C LYS A 236 -26.70 -18.61 -24.97
N ALA A 237 -25.75 -19.44 -24.56
CA ALA A 237 -25.61 -20.80 -25.10
C ALA A 237 -24.72 -21.70 -24.23
N TYR A 238 -25.13 -21.97 -22.99
CA TYR A 238 -24.68 -23.21 -22.31
C TYR A 238 -25.72 -23.63 -21.27
N ASN A 239 -26.75 -24.35 -21.72
CA ASN A 239 -27.53 -25.28 -20.90
C ASN A 239 -28.48 -26.06 -21.82
N SER A 240 -27.94 -27.12 -22.41
CA SER A 240 -28.71 -28.18 -23.06
C SER A 240 -27.80 -29.39 -23.25
N LYS A 241 -27.46 -30.08 -22.16
CA LYS A 241 -27.12 -31.51 -22.13
C LYS A 241 -26.63 -31.88 -20.73
N MET A 242 -27.57 -32.13 -19.82
CA MET A 242 -27.45 -33.17 -18.79
C MET A 242 -28.81 -33.25 -18.10
N GLY A 243 -29.48 -34.40 -18.26
CA GLY A 243 -30.79 -34.65 -17.69
C GLY A 243 -31.59 -35.58 -18.57
N ASN A 244 -31.27 -36.88 -18.53
CA ASN A 244 -32.24 -37.96 -18.60
C ASN A 244 -31.52 -39.30 -18.37
N ARG A 245 -31.58 -39.77 -17.13
CA ARG A 245 -31.49 -41.18 -16.79
C ARG A 245 -32.54 -41.44 -15.71
N GLU A 246 -33.79 -41.60 -16.18
CA GLU A 246 -34.84 -42.23 -15.39
C GLU A 246 -34.54 -43.72 -15.33
N SER A 247 -34.49 -44.21 -14.09
CA SER A 247 -34.68 -45.59 -13.68
C SER A 247 -36.12 -46.02 -13.91
N ALA A 248 -36.32 -47.19 -14.50
CA ALA A 248 -37.56 -47.94 -14.40
C ALA A 248 -37.22 -49.43 -14.20
N ASP A 249 -38.00 -50.04 -13.30
CA ASP A 249 -38.17 -51.48 -13.09
C ASP A 249 -38.47 -52.25 -14.39
#